data_AF-A0A0F9AU15-F1
#
_entry.id   AF-A0A0F9AU15-F1
#
_cell.length_a   1.000
_cell.length_b   1.000
_cell.length_c   1.000
_cell.angle_alpha   90.00
_cell.angle_beta   90.00
_cell.angle_gamma   90.00
#
_symmetry.space_group_name_H-M   'P 1'
#
loop_
_entity.id
_entity.type
_entity.pdbx_description
1 polymer ?
#
loop_
_entity_poly.entity_id
_entity_poly.type
_entity_poly.pdbx_seq_one_letter_code
_entity_poly.pdbx_strand_id
1 'polypeptide(L)'
;AKGSQFNCLCEYGLKIGLGFQVADDILDVCASSEHLGKTAGKDTKRGKATYPAVLGLEKSRQLAAKLADEAVAALEPFGKKAESLRKLAMALLERTR
;
A
#
# COMPACT_ATOMS: atom_id res chain seq x y z
N ALA A 1 22.05 -16.15 12.63
CA ALA A 1 21.16 -16.97 11.78
C ALA A 1 19.64 -16.76 12.04
N LYS A 2 19.13 -16.62 13.28
CA LYS A 2 17.69 -16.33 13.52
C LYS A 2 17.31 -14.84 13.56
N GLY A 3 18.15 -13.98 14.15
CA GLY A 3 17.86 -12.54 14.24
C GLY A 3 17.75 -11.85 12.87
N SER A 4 18.52 -12.30 11.88
CA SER A 4 18.45 -11.78 10.51
C SER A 4 17.11 -12.08 9.83
N GLN A 5 16.56 -13.29 10.01
CA GLN A 5 15.26 -13.67 9.44
C GLN A 5 14.11 -12.93 10.14
N PHE A 6 14.18 -12.77 11.46
CA PHE A 6 13.19 -11.99 12.19
C PHE A 6 13.14 -10.54 11.68
N ASN A 7 14.29 -9.88 11.51
CA ASN A 7 14.36 -8.52 10.99
C ASN A 7 13.79 -8.41 9.57
N CYS A 8 14.04 -9.40 8.71
CA CYS A 8 13.43 -9.47 7.38
C CYS A 8 11.90 -9.56 7.42
N LEU A 9 11.32 -10.31 8.37
CA LEU A 9 9.88 -10.36 8.55
C LEU A 9 9.31 -9.05 9.13
N CYS A 10 10.04 -8.39 10.03
CA CYS A 10 9.68 -7.06 10.51
C CYS A 10 9.65 -6.03 9.37
N GLU A 11 10.67 -6.03 8.53
CA GLU A 11 10.74 -5.16 7.35
C GLU A 11 9.57 -5.46 6.39
N TYR A 12 9.34 -6.73 6.07
CA TYR A 12 8.20 -7.14 5.27
C TYR A 12 6.87 -6.61 5.85
N GLY A 13 6.64 -6.83 7.14
CA GLY A 13 5.41 -6.42 7.83
C GLY A 13 5.21 -4.90 7.82
N LEU A 14 6.27 -4.14 8.03
CA LEU A 14 6.24 -2.68 7.98
C LEU A 14 5.87 -2.19 6.57
N LYS A 15 6.55 -2.72 5.54
CA LYS A 15 6.35 -2.30 4.15
C LYS A 15 4.97 -2.66 3.64
N ILE A 16 4.51 -3.89 3.89
CA ILE A 16 3.19 -4.30 3.44
C ILE A 16 2.07 -3.57 4.18
N GLY A 17 2.22 -3.34 5.49
CA GLY A 17 1.26 -2.58 6.29
C GLY A 17 1.14 -1.13 5.80
N LEU A 18 2.27 -0.49 5.49
CA LEU A 18 2.28 0.85 4.93
C LEU A 18 1.65 0.88 3.53
N GLY A 19 2.01 -0.08 2.67
CA GLY A 19 1.42 -0.21 1.34
C GLY A 19 -0.10 -0.37 1.42
N PHE A 20 -0.60 -1.13 2.39
CA PHE A 20 -2.03 -1.33 2.61
C PHE A 20 -2.74 -0.03 2.93
N GLN A 21 -2.18 0.79 3.82
CA GLN A 21 -2.77 2.09 4.15
C GLN A 21 -2.79 3.03 2.93
N VAL A 22 -1.73 3.05 2.12
CA VAL A 22 -1.67 3.85 0.89
C VAL A 22 -2.75 3.41 -0.10
N ALA A 23 -2.92 2.09 -0.29
CA ALA A 23 -3.93 1.53 -1.17
C ALA A 23 -5.35 1.84 -0.67
N ASP A 24 -5.59 1.76 0.64
CA ASP A 24 -6.87 2.09 1.28
C ASP A 24 -7.24 3.56 1.07
N ASP A 25 -6.29 4.47 1.29
CA ASP A 25 -6.46 5.91 1.04
C ASP A 25 -6.79 6.22 -0.43
N ILE A 26 -6.20 5.46 -1.37
CA ILE A 26 -6.49 5.57 -2.81
C ILE A 26 -7.94 5.14 -3.10
N LEU A 27 -8.37 4.00 -2.54
CA LEU A 27 -9.72 3.48 -2.71
C LEU A 27 -10.76 4.47 -2.15
N ASP A 28 -10.53 5.01 -0.95
CA ASP A 28 -11.40 6.00 -0.32
C ASP A 28 -11.61 7.23 -1.20
N VAL A 29 -10.55 7.75 -1.81
CA VAL A 29 -10.61 8.94 -2.68
C VAL A 29 -11.30 8.63 -4.01
N CYS A 30 -11.02 7.48 -4.61
CA CYS A 30 -11.67 7.04 -5.85
C CYS A 30 -13.17 6.78 -5.65
N ALA A 31 -13.56 6.03 -4.62
CA ALA A 31 -14.96 5.73 -4.30
C ALA A 31 -15.77 7.00 -3.96
N SER A 32 -15.16 7.94 -3.23
CA SER A 32 -15.78 9.25 -2.96
C SER A 32 -16.00 10.04 -4.25
N SER A 33 -15.05 9.99 -5.18
CA SER A 33 -15.15 10.70 -6.47
C SER A 33 -16.26 10.14 -7.36
N GLU A 34 -16.42 8.82 -7.39
CA GLU A 34 -17.49 8.15 -8.16
C GLU A 34 -18.88 8.40 -7.55
N HIS A 35 -19.02 8.35 -6.22
CA HIS A 35 -20.29 8.63 -5.54
C HIS A 35 -20.71 10.10 -5.62
N LEU A 36 -19.76 11.02 -5.76
CA LEU A 36 -20.06 12.45 -5.71
C LEU A 36 -20.69 13.03 -6.98
N GLY A 37 -20.59 12.37 -8.15
CA GLY A 37 -21.40 12.60 -9.37
C GLY A 37 -21.38 14.00 -10.03
N LYS A 38 -21.24 15.11 -9.30
CA LYS A 38 -21.15 16.50 -9.75
C LYS A 38 -20.35 17.29 -8.70
N THR A 39 -19.28 17.94 -9.15
CA THR A 39 -18.43 18.89 -8.38
C THR A 39 -17.60 18.28 -7.24
N ALA A 40 -16.51 17.59 -7.61
CA ALA A 40 -15.43 17.13 -6.73
C ALA A 40 -14.69 18.25 -5.94
N GLY A 41 -15.19 19.48 -5.95
CA GLY A 41 -14.54 20.66 -5.36
C GLY A 41 -15.17 21.20 -4.07
N LYS A 42 -16.23 20.59 -3.52
CA LYS A 42 -16.95 21.17 -2.36
C LYS A 42 -16.69 20.54 -1.00
N ASP A 43 -15.97 19.42 -0.89
CA ASP A 43 -15.67 18.79 0.40
C ASP A 43 -14.19 18.45 0.60
N THR A 44 -13.29 19.37 0.24
CA THR A 44 -11.89 19.40 0.73
C THR A 44 -11.75 19.67 2.25
N LYS A 45 -12.78 19.35 3.04
CA LYS A 45 -12.85 19.57 4.49
C LYS A 45 -13.14 18.28 5.26
N ARG A 46 -12.30 17.27 5.08
CA ARG A 46 -11.90 16.41 6.19
C ARG A 46 -10.40 16.58 6.30
N GLY A 47 -9.90 17.28 7.32
CA GLY A 47 -8.47 17.54 7.55
C GLY A 47 -7.64 16.28 7.85
N LYS A 48 -7.96 15.16 7.20
CA LYS A 48 -7.27 13.88 7.29
C LYS A 48 -6.14 13.93 6.25
N ALA A 49 -4.91 13.90 6.71
CA ALA A 49 -3.74 13.83 5.83
C ALA A 49 -3.66 12.41 5.24
N THR A 50 -4.28 12.19 4.08
CA THR A 50 -4.19 10.94 3.32
C THR A 50 -3.07 11.01 2.29
N TYR A 51 -2.58 9.86 1.84
CA TYR A 51 -1.51 9.81 0.85
C TYR A 51 -1.86 10.55 -0.45
N PRO A 52 -3.02 10.32 -1.10
CA PRO A 52 -3.38 11.08 -2.31
C PRO A 52 -3.56 12.59 -2.07
N ALA A 53 -3.97 13.01 -0.87
CA ALA A 53 -4.09 14.44 -0.55
C ALA A 53 -2.72 15.14 -0.44
N VAL A 54 -1.68 14.42 0.01
CA VAL A 54 -0.34 14.98 0.21
C VAL A 54 0.55 14.80 -1.02
N LEU A 55 0.52 13.62 -1.65
CA LEU A 55 1.42 13.24 -2.75
C LEU A 55 0.77 13.34 -4.13
N GLY A 56 -0.56 13.37 -4.20
CA GLY A 56 -1.31 13.16 -5.44
C GLY A 56 -1.51 11.68 -5.76
N LEU A 57 -2.60 11.37 -6.45
CA LEU A 57 -3.06 10.00 -6.72
C LEU A 57 -2.01 9.13 -7.41
N GLU A 58 -1.35 9.66 -8.44
CA GLU A 58 -0.36 8.91 -9.22
C GLU A 58 0.87 8.54 -8.37
N LYS A 59 1.41 9.50 -7.59
CA LYS A 59 2.55 9.23 -6.71
C LYS A 59 2.18 8.27 -5.58
N SER A 60 0.94 8.32 -5.09
CA SER A 60 0.45 7.33 -4.11
C SER A 60 0.41 5.92 -4.70
N ARG A 61 -0.01 5.75 -5.96
CA ARG A 61 0.03 4.43 -6.65
C ARG A 61 1.47 3.93 -6.80
N GLN A 62 2.38 4.80 -7.21
CA GLN A 62 3.80 4.46 -7.30
C GLN A 62 4.40 4.09 -5.94
N LEU A 63 4.00 4.79 -4.87
CA LEU A 63 4.42 4.47 -3.51
C LEU A 63 3.91 3.09 -3.06
N ALA A 64 2.65 2.76 -3.33
CA ALA A 64 2.09 1.45 -3.02
C ALA A 64 2.86 0.32 -3.76
N ALA A 65 3.13 0.50 -5.06
CA ALA A 65 3.95 -0.41 -5.87
C ALA A 65 5.35 -0.61 -5.27
N LYS A 66 6.04 0.49 -4.98
CA LYS A 66 7.37 0.46 -4.37
C LYS A 66 7.39 -0.27 -3.03
N LEU A 67 6.38 -0.06 -2.18
CA LEU A 67 6.29 -0.70 -0.87
C LEU A 67 6.04 -2.21 -0.99
N ALA A 68 5.26 -2.65 -1.97
CA ALA A 68 5.08 -4.08 -2.25
C ALA A 68 6.38 -4.72 -2.76
N ASP A 69 7.11 -4.06 -3.66
CA ASP A 69 8.41 -4.53 -4.15
C ASP A 69 9.44 -4.65 -3.02
N GLU A 70 9.52 -3.64 -2.15
CA GLU A 70 10.39 -3.65 -0.97
C GLU A 70 10.01 -4.75 0.02
N ALA A 71 8.70 -5.00 0.21
CA ALA A 71 8.23 -6.11 1.04
C ALA A 71 8.68 -7.46 0.44
N VAL A 72 8.49 -7.67 -0.86
CA VAL A 72 8.92 -8.90 -1.55
C VAL A 72 10.43 -9.10 -1.43
N ALA A 73 11.22 -8.03 -1.62
CA ALA A 73 12.68 -8.08 -1.50
C ALA A 73 13.13 -8.47 -0.08
N ALA A 74 12.43 -8.03 0.97
CA ALA A 74 12.72 -8.42 2.34
C ALA A 74 12.56 -9.94 2.58
N LEU A 75 11.80 -10.65 1.73
CA LEU A 75 11.57 -12.09 1.84
C LEU A 75 12.63 -12.96 1.14
N GLU A 76 13.64 -12.36 0.49
CA GLU A 76 14.68 -13.11 -0.22
C GLU A 76 15.35 -14.24 0.59
N PRO A 77 15.75 -14.02 1.87
CA PRO A 77 16.40 -15.06 2.66
C PRO A 77 15.54 -16.30 2.98
N PHE A 78 14.24 -16.25 2.71
CA PHE A 78 13.31 -17.36 2.94
C PHE A 78 13.11 -18.23 1.70
N GLY A 79 13.59 -17.80 0.52
CA GLY A 79 13.42 -18.50 -0.74
C GLY A 79 11.96 -18.91 -0.99
N LYS A 80 11.74 -20.16 -1.42
CA LYS A 80 10.40 -20.68 -1.75
C LYS A 80 9.42 -20.73 -0.58
N LYS A 81 9.88 -20.71 0.67
CA LYS A 81 8.99 -20.79 1.85
C LYS A 81 8.13 -19.53 2.02
N ALA A 82 8.56 -18.39 1.50
CA ALA A 82 7.83 -17.12 1.61
C ALA A 82 6.91 -16.83 0.41
N GLU A 83 6.64 -17.80 -0.46
CA GLU A 83 5.83 -17.60 -1.66
C GLU A 83 4.42 -17.07 -1.37
N SER A 84 3.77 -17.57 -0.31
CA SER A 84 2.45 -17.07 0.11
C SER A 84 2.49 -15.60 0.54
N LEU A 85 3.57 -15.17 1.19
CA LEU A 85 3.76 -13.77 1.59
C LEU A 85 4.05 -12.88 0.38
N ARG A 86 4.83 -13.35 -0.60
CA ARG A 86 5.02 -12.63 -1.87
C ARG A 86 3.71 -12.42 -2.61
N LYS A 87 2.88 -13.45 -2.70
CA LYS A 87 1.55 -13.36 -3.31
C LYS A 87 0.65 -12.36 -2.59
N LEU A 88 0.70 -12.35 -1.25
CA LEU A 88 -0.03 -11.36 -0.45
C LEU A 88 0.44 -9.93 -0.78
N ALA A 89 1.75 -9.71 -0.92
CA ALA A 89 2.29 -8.41 -1.27
C ALA A 89 1.88 -7.94 -2.66
N MET A 90 1.84 -8.83 -3.65
CA MET A 90 1.38 -8.49 -5.00
C MET A 90 -0.13 -8.24 -5.07
N ALA A 91 -0.92 -9.01 -4.31
CA ALA A 91 -2.37 -8.82 -4.24
C ALA A 91 -2.77 -7.44 -3.69
N LEU A 92 -1.88 -6.79 -2.92
CA LEU A 92 -2.06 -5.42 -2.46
C LEU A 92 -2.12 -4.41 -3.62
N LEU A 93 -1.35 -4.63 -4.68
CA LEU A 93 -1.30 -3.75 -5.86
C LEU A 93 -2.53 -3.89 -6.75
N GLU A 94 -3.12 -5.08 -6.75
CA GLU A 94 -4.33 -5.40 -7.51
C GLU A 94 -5.61 -5.13 -6.73
N ARG A 95 -5.49 -4.54 -5.53
CA ARG A 95 -6.63 -4.31 -4.64
C ARG A 95 -7.59 -3.30 -5.26
N THR A 96 -8.77 -3.78 -5.62
CA THR A 96 -9.89 -3.00 -6.18
C THR A 96 -11.02 -2.75 -5.17
N ARG A 97 -10.91 -3.31 -3.95
CA ARG A 97 -11.87 -3.23 -2.85
C ARG A 97 -11.19 -3.48 -1.51
#